data_AF-A0A9D7A0Y3-F1
#
_entry.id   AF-A0A9D7A0Y3-F1
#
_cell.length_a   1.000
_cell.length_b   1.000
_cell.length_c   1.000
_cell.angle_alpha   90.00
_cell.angle_beta   90.00
_cell.angle_gamma   90.00
#
_symmetry.space_group_name_H-M   'P 1'
#
loop_
_entity.id
_entity.type
_entity.pdbx_description
1 polymer ?
#
loop_
_entity_poly.entity_id
_entity_poly.type
_entity_poly.pdbx_seq_one_letter_code
_entity_poly.pdbx_strand_id
1 'polypeptide(L)' 'WYGRTYNIALEPFSSVQPNIASAMQAGSAHVLEPGQGIQAQMTAAAFAGIRGVSRISLNGDVVARTE' A
#
# COMPACT_ATOMS: atom_id res chain seq x y z
N TRP A 1 -10.87 -5.97 -20.78
CA TRP A 1 -9.40 -5.95 -20.63
C TRP A 1 -8.98 -6.61 -19.32
N TYR A 2 -9.50 -6.20 -18.16
CA TYR A 2 -9.14 -6.77 -16.85
C TYR A 2 -9.59 -8.22 -16.57
N GLY A 3 -10.65 -8.72 -17.22
CA GLY A 3 -11.19 -10.07 -16.96
C GLY A 3 -10.56 -11.21 -17.78
N ARG A 4 -9.47 -10.98 -18.53
CA ARG A 4 -8.86 -11.98 -19.43
C ARG A 4 -7.35 -12.15 -19.21
N THR A 5 -6.84 -11.68 -18.07
CA THR A 5 -5.40 -11.62 -17.77
C THR A 5 -5.17 -12.04 -16.33
N TYR A 6 -4.09 -12.78 -16.06
CA TYR A 6 -3.70 -13.19 -14.71
C TYR A 6 -2.99 -12.04 -14.01
N ASN A 7 -3.77 -11.09 -13.51
CA ASN A 7 -3.26 -9.90 -12.85
C ASN A 7 -3.48 -9.97 -11.35
N ILE A 8 -2.63 -9.26 -10.62
CA ILE A 8 -2.84 -8.91 -9.23
C ILE A 8 -2.82 -7.40 -9.09
N ALA A 9 -3.64 -6.85 -8.19
CA ALA A 9 -3.59 -5.46 -7.79
C ALA A 9 -3.01 -5.35 -6.38
N LEU A 10 -2.12 -4.39 -6.18
CA LEU A 10 -1.70 -3.93 -4.86
C LEU A 10 -2.29 -2.54 -4.69
N GLU A 11 -3.22 -2.39 -3.74
CA GLU A 11 -3.97 -1.16 -3.53
C GLU A 11 -3.66 -0.60 -2.14
N PRO A 12 -2.56 0.15 -1.95
CA PRO A 12 -2.38 0.93 -0.74
C PRO A 12 -3.40 2.07 -0.73
N PHE A 13 -4.22 2.11 0.30
CA PHE A 13 -5.28 3.11 0.47
C PHE A 13 -5.15 3.83 1.80
N SER A 14 -5.64 5.06 1.86
CA SER A 14 -5.68 5.86 3.08
C SER A 14 -6.89 5.52 3.97
N SER A 15 -7.84 4.72 3.47
CA SER A 15 -8.98 4.22 4.24
C SER A 15 -9.42 2.86 3.67
N VAL A 16 -9.88 1.97 4.56
CA VAL A 16 -10.47 0.67 4.20
C VAL A 16 -11.95 0.77 3.84
N GLN A 17 -12.54 1.96 3.97
CA GLN A 17 -13.97 2.15 3.77
C GLN A 17 -14.31 2.24 2.28
N PRO A 18 -15.45 1.68 1.84
CA PRO A 18 -15.78 1.56 0.43
C PRO A 18 -16.09 2.90 -0.25
N ASN A 19 -16.41 3.93 0.52
CA ASN A 19 -16.68 5.28 0.02
C ASN A 19 -16.50 6.31 1.15
N ILE A 20 -16.49 7.59 0.77
CA ILE A 20 -16.27 8.70 1.70
C ILE A 20 -17.36 8.85 2.75
N ALA A 21 -18.62 8.59 2.42
CA ALA A 21 -19.72 8.71 3.38
C ALA A 21 -19.58 7.68 4.50
N SER A 22 -19.25 6.43 4.14
CA SER A 22 -18.92 5.37 5.11
C SER A 22 -17.66 5.72 5.92
N ALA A 23 -16.65 6.33 5.29
CA ALA A 23 -15.46 6.80 6.01
C ALA A 23 -15.76 7.89 7.04
N MET A 24 -16.60 8.86 6.69
CA MET A 24 -17.05 9.91 7.61
C MET A 24 -17.88 9.33 8.76
N GLN A 25 -18.84 8.47 8.46
CA GLN A 25 -19.67 7.82 9.48
C GLN A 25 -18.84 6.97 10.45
N ALA A 26 -17.82 6.29 9.94
CA ALA A 26 -16.90 5.49 10.75
C ALA A 26 -15.80 6.32 11.44
N GLY A 27 -15.76 7.64 11.25
CA GLY A 27 -14.71 8.51 11.83
C GLY A 27 -13.30 8.26 11.28
N SER A 28 -13.19 7.62 10.11
CA SER A 28 -11.92 7.24 9.47
C SER A 28 -11.57 8.10 8.24
N ALA A 29 -12.41 9.09 7.94
CA ALA A 29 -12.11 10.07 6.90
C ALA A 29 -10.98 11.00 7.34
N HIS A 30 -10.02 11.24 6.45
CA HIS A 30 -8.98 12.25 6.69
C HIS A 30 -9.58 13.65 6.58
N VAL A 31 -9.30 14.49 7.56
CA VAL A 31 -9.68 15.91 7.57
C VAL A 31 -8.39 16.73 7.54
N LEU A 32 -8.27 17.64 6.59
CA LEU A 32 -7.10 18.50 6.42
C LEU A 32 -7.52 19.96 6.53
N GLU A 33 -6.83 20.70 7.40
CA GLU A 33 -6.99 22.14 7.53
C GLU A 33 -6.19 22.90 6.46
N PRO A 34 -6.45 24.20 6.26
CA PRO A 34 -5.64 25.02 5.37
C PRO A 34 -4.15 24.93 5.67
N GLY A 35 -3.36 24.58 4.65
CA GLY A 35 -1.91 24.42 4.75
C GLY A 35 -1.44 23.04 5.24
N GLN A 36 -2.34 22.13 5.61
CA GLN A 36 -1.96 20.75 5.97
C GLN A 36 -1.85 19.84 4.75
N GLY A 37 -1.05 18.79 4.89
CA GLY A 37 -0.91 17.74 3.89
C GLY A 37 -0.56 16.41 4.54
N ILE A 38 -0.99 15.33 3.91
CA ILE A 38 -0.57 13.96 4.24
C ILE A 38 0.42 13.51 3.17
N GLN A 39 1.55 12.96 3.62
CA GLN A 39 2.54 12.36 2.73
C GLN A 39 2.63 10.87 3.00
N ALA A 40 2.68 10.09 1.92
CA ALA A 40 2.88 8.66 1.98
C ALA A 40 3.96 8.28 0.96
N GLN A 41 4.77 7.27 1.31
CA GLN A 41 5.78 6.69 0.43
C GLN A 41 5.48 5.21 0.27
N MET A 42 5.57 4.72 -0.95
CA MET A 42 5.26 3.35 -1.31
C MET A 42 6.36 2.84 -2.23
N THR A 43 6.82 1.62 -1.98
CA THR A 43 7.83 0.94 -2.80
C THR A 43 7.33 -0.47 -3.09
N ALA A 44 7.29 -0.83 -4.37
CA ALA A 44 7.04 -2.19 -4.82
C ALA A 44 8.29 -2.70 -5.51
N ALA A 45 8.83 -3.83 -5.04
CA ALA A 45 10.01 -4.46 -5.60
C ALA A 45 9.62 -5.83 -6.18
N ALA A 46 9.89 -6.03 -7.47
CA ALA A 46 9.87 -7.36 -8.07
C ALA A 46 11.17 -8.07 -7.69
N PHE A 47 11.08 -9.27 -7.12
CA PHE A 47 12.25 -10.06 -6.73
C PHE A 47 12.04 -11.53 -7.09
N ALA A 48 13.14 -12.26 -7.25
CA ALA A 48 13.16 -13.71 -7.38
C ALA A 48 14.36 -14.29 -6.61
N GLY A 49 14.23 -15.49 -6.05
CA GLY A 49 15.40 -16.26 -5.60
C GLY A 49 15.73 -16.36 -4.10
N ILE A 50 14.83 -16.01 -3.17
CA ILE A 50 15.03 -16.24 -1.73
C ILE A 50 13.90 -17.07 -1.09
N ARG A 51 14.23 -17.91 -0.10
CA ARG A 51 13.26 -18.76 0.65
C ARG A 51 12.19 -17.93 1.37
N GLY A 52 12.50 -16.70 1.77
CA GLY A 52 11.53 -15.74 2.32
C GLY A 52 12.12 -14.33 2.49
N VAL A 53 11.28 -13.32 2.30
CA VAL A 53 11.61 -11.91 2.55
C VAL A 53 11.46 -11.61 4.05
N SER A 54 12.43 -10.91 4.64
CA SER A 54 12.33 -10.37 6.00
C SER A 54 11.97 -8.88 5.99
N ARG A 55 12.47 -8.12 5.01
CA ARG A 55 12.21 -6.68 4.87
C ARG A 55 12.39 -6.21 3.42
N ILE A 56 11.66 -5.17 3.05
CA ILE A 56 11.86 -4.38 1.82
C ILE A 56 12.10 -2.93 2.25
N SER A 57 13.19 -2.30 1.78
CA SER A 57 13.48 -0.88 2.06
C SER A 57 12.68 0.04 1.13
N LEU A 58 12.57 1.33 1.48
CA LEU A 58 11.98 2.34 0.56
C LEU A 58 12.79 2.53 -0.73
N ASN A 59 14.07 2.19 -0.72
CA ASN A 59 14.92 2.21 -1.92
C ASN A 59 14.77 0.93 -2.78
N GLY A 60 13.97 -0.05 -2.32
CA GLY A 60 13.71 -1.30 -3.04
C GLY A 60 14.65 -2.45 -2.68
N ASP A 61 15.52 -2.29 -1.67
CA ASP A 61 16.40 -3.36 -1.24
C ASP A 61 15.62 -4.48 -0.56
N VAL A 62 15.80 -5.71 -1.05
CA VAL A 62 15.16 -6.91 -0.50
C VAL A 62 16.12 -7.64 0.41
N VAL A 63 15.76 -7.76 1.69
CA VAL A 63 16.55 -8.49 2.68
C VAL A 63 15.97 -9.88 2.87
N ALA A 64 16.82 -10.90 2.77
CA ALA A 64 16.44 -12.28 3.01
C ALA A 64 16.17 -12.56 4.49
N ARG A 65 15.29 -13.50 4.77
CA ARG A 65 15.13 -14.09 6.10
C ARG A 65 16.28 -15.06 6.37
N THR A 66 16.98 -14.89 7.49
CA THR A 66 17.94 -15.88 7.99
C THR A 66 17.19 -17.00 8.72
N GLU A 67 17.73 -18.21 8.71
CA GLU A 67 17.19 -19.35 9.46
C GLU A 67 17.19 -19.09 10.98
#